data_AF-A0AAR2K660-F1
#
_entry.id   AF-A0AAR2K660-F1
#
_cell.length_a   1.000
_cell.length_b   1.000
_cell.length_c   1.000
_cell.angle_alpha   90.00
_cell.angle_beta   90.00
_cell.angle_gamma   90.00
#
_symmetry.space_group_name_H-M   'P 1'
#
loop_
_entity.id
_entity.type
_entity.pdbx_description
1 polymer ?
#
loop_
_entity_poly.entity_id
_entity_poly.type
_entity_poly.pdbx_seq_one_letter_code
_entity_poly.pdbx_strand_id
1 'polypeptide(L)'
;MYEAPGSIPGISKDHFSFQNVFKQHVLEVRGKFIQYKILHRYYWTPCRLFKIGLINSSSCWKCKKEMGTFLHLIWECPLVEPFWHSVLKFLETWAGVALPVSPQTGEPGGNPHRHGENMQTPHREDLWSLPGV
;
A
#
# COMPACT_ATOMS: atom_id res chain seq x y z
N MET A 1 -31.32 60.62 18.49
CA MET A 1 -32.21 60.02 17.48
C MET A 1 -31.36 59.51 16.31
N TYR A 2 -30.90 58.26 16.39
CA TYR A 2 -31.03 57.27 15.31
C TYR A 2 -30.59 55.90 15.87
N GLU A 3 -31.53 54.95 15.89
CA GLU A 3 -31.32 53.53 16.18
C GLU A 3 -30.91 52.77 14.90
N ALA A 4 -30.30 51.59 15.06
CA ALA A 4 -29.51 50.79 14.11
C ALA A 4 -30.28 50.06 12.98
N PRO A 5 -29.60 49.35 12.05
CA PRO A 5 -29.36 47.90 12.26
C PRO A 5 -27.97 47.47 11.75
N GLY A 6 -27.35 46.36 12.10
CA GLY A 6 -27.77 45.11 12.72
C GLY A 6 -26.57 44.17 12.56
N SER A 7 -26.28 43.40 13.61
CA SER A 7 -25.34 42.30 13.60
C SER A 7 -25.62 41.34 12.45
N ILE A 8 -24.61 40.97 11.65
CA ILE A 8 -24.75 39.93 10.62
C ILE A 8 -25.06 38.60 11.32
N PRO A 9 -26.25 38.02 11.15
CA PRO A 9 -26.56 36.69 11.64
C PRO A 9 -26.26 35.67 10.53
N GLY A 10 -25.51 34.62 10.86
CA GLY A 10 -25.41 33.44 10.00
C GLY A 10 -24.04 33.13 9.41
N ILE A 11 -23.03 32.92 10.25
CA ILE A 11 -21.95 32.00 9.84
C ILE A 11 -22.52 30.59 9.99
N SER A 12 -22.99 30.09 8.86
CA SER A 12 -23.66 28.81 8.73
C SER A 12 -22.74 27.64 9.09
N LYS A 13 -23.29 26.62 9.76
CA LYS A 13 -22.58 25.42 10.22
C LYS A 13 -22.07 24.54 9.06
N ASP A 14 -22.35 24.95 7.82
CA ASP A 14 -22.13 24.22 6.57
C ASP A 14 -20.68 24.27 6.11
N HIS A 15 -19.92 25.31 6.49
CA HIS A 15 -18.49 25.38 6.17
C HIS A 15 -17.71 24.22 6.81
N PHE A 16 -18.15 23.76 7.98
CA PHE A 16 -17.57 22.61 8.67
C PHE A 16 -17.99 21.27 8.04
N SER A 17 -19.18 21.18 7.46
CA SER A 17 -19.68 19.98 6.77
C SER A 17 -18.98 19.73 5.43
N PHE A 18 -18.85 20.76 4.59
CA PHE A 18 -18.21 20.61 3.27
C PHE A 18 -16.73 20.22 3.35
N GLN A 19 -15.99 20.81 4.30
CA GLN A 19 -14.59 20.43 4.57
C GLN A 19 -14.48 18.95 4.97
N ASN A 20 -15.45 18.44 5.72
CA ASN A 20 -15.46 17.04 6.17
C ASN A 20 -15.85 16.07 5.04
N VAL A 21 -16.84 16.43 4.22
CA VAL A 21 -17.26 15.64 3.05
C VAL A 21 -16.14 15.58 2.00
N PHE A 22 -15.49 16.70 1.69
CA PHE A 22 -14.38 16.74 0.75
C PHE A 22 -13.18 15.90 1.25
N LYS A 23 -12.83 15.99 2.54
CA LYS A 23 -11.79 15.14 3.14
C LYS A 23 -12.15 13.66 3.07
N GLN A 24 -13.42 13.31 3.33
CA GLN A 24 -13.89 11.93 3.27
C GLN A 24 -13.73 11.34 1.86
N HIS A 25 -14.17 12.07 0.83
CA HIS A 25 -14.02 11.64 -0.56
C HIS A 25 -12.56 11.52 -1.00
N VAL A 26 -11.70 12.47 -0.60
CA VAL A 26 -10.27 12.41 -0.93
C VAL A 26 -9.59 11.21 -0.26
N LEU A 27 -9.95 10.88 0.99
CA LEU A 27 -9.43 9.70 1.68
C LEU A 27 -9.89 8.40 1.03
N GLU A 28 -11.15 8.32 0.62
CA GLU A 28 -11.71 7.15 -0.08
C GLU A 28 -11.01 6.89 -1.43
N VAL A 29 -10.81 7.94 -2.24
CA VAL A 29 -10.11 7.83 -3.53
C VAL A 29 -8.65 7.39 -3.35
N ARG A 30 -7.96 7.94 -2.34
CA ARG A 30 -6.57 7.57 -2.04
C ARG A 30 -6.45 6.11 -1.62
N GLY A 31 -7.36 5.63 -0.78
CA GLY A 31 -7.40 4.22 -0.35
C GLY A 31 -7.58 3.28 -1.54
N LYS A 32 -8.58 3.54 -2.39
CA LYS A 32 -8.85 2.75 -3.60
C LYS A 32 -7.66 2.76 -4.57
N PHE A 33 -7.00 3.90 -4.75
CA PHE A 33 -5.84 4.00 -5.62
C PHE A 33 -4.61 3.22 -5.11
N ILE A 34 -4.39 3.22 -3.80
CA ILE A 34 -3.32 2.41 -3.18
C ILE A 34 -3.61 0.92 -3.38
N GLN A 35 -4.85 0.49 -3.14
CA GLN A 35 -5.27 -0.90 -3.38
C GLN A 35 -5.07 -1.30 -4.84
N TYR A 36 -5.50 -0.46 -5.80
CA TYR A 36 -5.28 -0.70 -7.23
C TYR A 36 -3.79 -0.88 -7.56
N LYS A 37 -2.93 0.00 -7.06
CA LYS A 37 -1.47 -0.11 -7.27
C LYS A 37 -0.87 -1.40 -6.71
N ILE A 38 -1.36 -1.86 -5.56
CA ILE A 38 -0.91 -3.10 -4.91
C ILE A 38 -1.37 -4.31 -5.73
N LEU A 39 -2.66 -4.40 -6.04
CA LEU A 39 -3.26 -5.52 -6.77
C LEU A 39 -2.67 -5.68 -8.17
N HIS A 40 -2.49 -4.58 -8.89
CA HIS A 40 -1.90 -4.60 -10.23
C HIS A 40 -0.37 -4.57 -10.24
N ARG A 41 0.29 -4.72 -9.08
CA ARG A 41 1.76 -4.73 -8.95
C ARG A 41 2.43 -3.46 -9.55
N TYR A 42 1.71 -2.34 -9.57
CA TYR A 42 2.19 -1.01 -9.98
C TYR A 42 2.80 -0.22 -8.82
N TYR A 43 2.83 -0.77 -7.61
CA TYR A 43 3.48 -0.11 -6.50
C TYR A 43 5.01 -0.02 -6.75
N TRP A 44 5.55 1.18 -6.70
CA TRP A 44 6.99 1.41 -6.81
C TRP A 44 7.66 0.95 -5.52
N THR A 45 8.44 -0.13 -5.59
CA THR A 45 9.21 -0.63 -4.45
C THR A 45 10.65 -0.13 -4.52
N PRO A 46 11.36 0.01 -3.37
CA PRO A 46 12.78 0.36 -3.36
C PRO A 46 13.62 -0.57 -4.26
N CYS A 47 13.33 -1.87 -4.23
CA CYS A 47 13.99 -2.83 -5.11
C CYS A 47 13.77 -2.51 -6.60
N ARG A 48 12.53 -2.16 -6.99
CA ARG A 48 12.22 -1.82 -8.39
C ARG A 48 12.86 -0.50 -8.80
N LEU A 49 12.83 0.51 -7.94
CA LEU A 49 13.44 1.81 -8.18
C LEU A 49 14.96 1.73 -8.31
N PHE A 50 15.61 0.89 -7.49
CA PHE A 50 17.04 0.64 -7.57
C PHE A 50 17.41 -0.04 -8.88
N LYS A 51 16.63 -1.05 -9.30
CA LYS A 51 16.83 -1.76 -10.58
C LYS A 51 16.73 -0.86 -11.81
N ILE A 52 15.86 0.16 -11.78
CA ILE A 52 15.75 1.14 -12.87
C ILE A 52 16.71 2.33 -12.72
N GLY A 53 17.58 2.33 -11.71
CA GLY A 53 18.57 3.37 -11.49
C GLY A 53 18.02 4.71 -10.97
N LEU A 54 16.80 4.76 -10.43
CA LEU A 54 16.23 6.00 -9.88
C LEU A 54 16.66 6.30 -8.44
N ILE A 55 17.13 5.30 -7.70
CA ILE A 55 17.65 5.46 -6.34
C ILE A 55 18.94 4.66 -6.17
N ASN A 56 19.77 5.08 -5.21
CA ASN A 56 21.09 4.50 -4.98
C ASN A 56 21.09 3.30 -4.00
N SER A 57 19.95 2.97 -3.40
CA SER A 57 19.84 1.84 -2.47
C SER A 57 18.53 1.09 -2.64
N SER A 58 18.58 -0.24 -2.57
CA SER A 58 17.40 -1.10 -2.63
C SER A 58 16.74 -1.29 -1.26
N SER A 59 17.18 -0.58 -0.22
CA SER A 59 16.75 -0.83 1.17
C SER A 59 15.31 -0.38 1.42
N CYS A 60 14.62 -1.12 2.29
CA CYS A 60 13.25 -0.84 2.67
C CYS A 60 13.09 0.59 3.21
N TRP A 61 12.06 1.30 2.76
CA TRP A 61 11.80 2.66 3.22
C TRP A 61 11.47 2.77 4.71
N LYS A 62 10.95 1.69 5.31
CA LYS A 62 10.55 1.65 6.71
C LYS A 62 11.71 1.25 7.60
N CYS A 63 12.20 0.01 7.46
CA CYS A 63 13.21 -0.55 8.38
C CYS A 63 14.65 -0.19 8.00
N LYS A 64 14.91 0.23 6.74
CA LYS A 64 16.24 0.55 6.20
C LYS A 64 17.30 -0.57 6.26
N LYS A 65 16.91 -1.78 6.66
CA LYS A 65 17.82 -2.92 6.89
C LYS A 65 17.85 -3.91 5.74
N GLU A 66 16.70 -4.38 5.31
CA GLU A 66 16.58 -5.40 4.26
C GLU A 66 16.18 -4.79 2.92
N MET A 67 16.30 -5.59 1.85
CA MET A 67 15.84 -5.20 0.52
C MET A 67 14.33 -4.94 0.54
N GLY A 68 13.93 -3.76 0.06
CA GLY A 68 12.54 -3.36 -0.04
C GLY A 68 11.83 -4.04 -1.21
N THR A 69 11.58 -5.35 -1.10
CA THR A 69 10.67 -6.08 -1.99
C THR A 69 9.22 -5.73 -1.64
N PHE A 70 8.29 -6.06 -2.55
CA PHE A 70 6.87 -5.81 -2.31
C PHE A 70 6.35 -6.55 -1.06
N LEU A 71 6.71 -7.84 -0.91
CA LEU A 71 6.31 -8.66 0.23
C LEU A 71 6.95 -8.16 1.53
N HIS A 72 8.22 -7.74 1.49
CA HIS A 72 8.86 -7.14 2.65
C HIS A 72 8.16 -5.84 3.08
N LEU A 73 7.84 -4.94 2.14
CA LEU A 73 7.19 -3.66 2.47
C LEU A 73 5.80 -3.83 3.10
N ILE A 74 5.07 -4.86 2.69
CA ILE A 74 3.69 -5.09 3.10
C ILE A 74 3.61 -6.02 4.30
N TRP A 75 4.45 -7.06 4.42
CA TRP A 75 4.28 -8.10 5.43
C TRP A 75 5.51 -8.28 6.32
N GLU A 76 6.67 -8.62 5.74
CA GLU A 76 7.83 -9.13 6.49
C GLU A 76 8.63 -8.02 7.20
N CYS A 77 8.42 -6.76 6.83
CA CYS A 77 9.12 -5.65 7.47
C CYS A 77 8.81 -5.65 8.97
N PRO A 78 9.82 -5.59 9.85
CA PRO A 78 9.63 -5.69 11.31
C PRO A 78 8.78 -4.55 11.89
N LEU A 79 8.68 -3.42 11.18
CA LEU A 79 7.81 -2.31 11.55
C LEU A 79 6.34 -2.51 11.12
N VAL A 80 6.06 -3.49 10.27
CA VAL A 80 4.73 -3.78 9.69
C VAL A 80 4.18 -5.10 10.23
N GLU A 81 5.04 -6.08 10.48
CA GLU A 81 4.73 -7.34 11.15
C GLU A 81 3.79 -7.20 12.37
N PRO A 82 4.03 -6.32 13.38
CA PRO A 82 3.14 -6.21 14.55
C PRO A 82 1.72 -5.74 14.21
N PHE A 83 1.57 -4.98 13.13
CA PHE A 83 0.25 -4.58 12.63
C PHE A 83 -0.52 -5.82 12.13
N TRP A 84 0.11 -6.68 11.33
CA TRP A 84 -0.54 -7.89 10.83
C TRP A 84 -0.84 -8.90 11.92
N HIS A 85 0.04 -9.06 12.92
CA HIS A 85 -0.28 -9.86 14.09
C HIS A 85 -1.56 -9.39 14.80
N SER A 86 -1.73 -8.08 14.94
CA SER A 86 -2.93 -7.50 15.56
C SER A 86 -4.18 -7.76 14.71
N VAL A 87 -4.07 -7.60 13.39
CA VAL A 87 -5.17 -7.86 12.45
C VAL A 87 -5.53 -9.35 12.43
N LEU A 88 -4.56 -10.25 12.37
CA LEU A 88 -4.80 -11.69 12.39
C LEU A 88 -5.46 -12.12 13.70
N LYS A 89 -4.97 -11.66 14.86
CA LYS A 89 -5.60 -11.95 16.14
C LYS A 89 -7.05 -11.48 16.20
N PHE A 90 -7.34 -10.30 15.63
CA PHE A 90 -8.71 -9.80 15.52
C PHE A 90 -9.58 -10.72 14.63
N LEU A 91 -9.04 -11.14 13.49
CA LEU A 91 -9.73 -12.04 12.56
C LEU A 91 -9.94 -13.45 13.17
N GLU A 92 -8.98 -13.99 13.90
CA GLU A 92 -9.11 -15.26 14.61
C GLU A 92 -10.22 -15.21 15.66
N THR A 93 -10.27 -14.10 16.41
CA THR A 93 -11.33 -13.87 17.42
C THR A 93 -12.70 -13.79 16.76
N TRP A 94 -12.79 -13.16 15.59
CA TRP A 94 -14.05 -12.97 14.87
C TRP A 94 -14.50 -14.24 14.11
N ALA A 95 -13.58 -14.92 13.44
CA ALA A 95 -13.86 -16.10 12.61
C ALA A 95 -13.91 -17.40 13.43
N GLY A 96 -13.32 -17.43 14.63
CA GLY A 96 -13.19 -18.64 15.44
C GLY A 96 -12.24 -19.69 14.85
N VAL A 97 -11.40 -19.31 13.88
CA VAL A 97 -10.44 -20.18 13.19
C VAL A 97 -9.04 -19.59 13.34
N ALA A 98 -8.06 -20.42 13.66
CA ALA A 98 -6.65 -20.02 13.73
C ALA A 98 -6.12 -19.72 12.32
N LEU A 99 -5.49 -18.55 12.14
CA LEU A 99 -5.00 -18.09 10.84
C LEU A 99 -3.47 -18.16 10.80
N PRO A 100 -2.89 -18.63 9.68
CA PRO A 100 -1.44 -18.65 9.53
C PRO A 100 -0.87 -17.22 9.48
N VAL A 101 0.18 -17.00 10.26
CA VAL A 101 0.90 -15.71 10.39
C VAL A 101 1.80 -15.42 9.18
N SER A 102 2.15 -16.42 8.38
CA SER A 102 3.00 -16.22 7.21
C SER A 102 2.22 -16.43 5.90
N PRO A 103 2.26 -15.46 4.96
CA PRO A 103 1.77 -15.60 3.60
C PRO A 103 2.56 -16.64 2.79
N GLN A 104 3.75 -17.02 3.27
CA GLN A 104 4.63 -17.99 2.62
C GLN A 104 4.38 -19.44 3.10
N THR A 105 3.31 -19.69 3.85
CA THR A 105 3.06 -21.04 4.40
C THR A 105 2.55 -21.97 3.30
N GLY A 106 3.52 -22.60 2.64
CA GLY A 106 3.34 -23.67 1.67
C GLY A 106 4.69 -24.08 1.09
N GLU A 107 5.62 -24.55 1.93
CA GLU A 107 6.57 -25.66 1.70
C GLU A 107 7.61 -25.75 2.85
N PRO A 108 7.76 -26.90 3.53
CA PRO A 108 8.80 -27.12 4.52
C PRO A 108 10.14 -27.41 3.80
N GLY A 109 10.97 -26.39 3.59
CA GLY A 109 12.34 -26.59 3.07
C GLY A 109 12.97 -25.46 2.24
N GLY A 110 12.30 -24.33 2.04
CA GLY A 110 12.84 -23.21 1.26
C GLY A 110 13.85 -22.35 2.04
N ASN A 111 15.10 -22.35 1.61
CA ASN A 111 16.16 -21.43 2.05
C ASN A 111 15.71 -19.94 1.96
N PRO A 112 15.85 -19.11 3.02
CA PRO A 112 15.40 -17.71 3.01
C PRO A 112 16.20 -16.78 2.07
N HIS A 113 17.25 -17.28 1.40
CA HIS A 113 18.12 -16.48 0.53
C HIS A 113 17.90 -16.63 -0.98
N ARG A 114 16.75 -17.16 -1.44
CA ARG A 114 16.51 -17.28 -2.88
C ARG A 114 15.10 -16.90 -3.31
N HIS A 115 14.78 -15.61 -3.27
CA HIS A 115 13.69 -15.02 -4.06
C HIS A 115 14.13 -13.71 -4.75
N GLY A 116 15.27 -13.78 -5.42
CA GLY A 116 15.40 -13.19 -6.75
C GLY A 116 15.05 -14.30 -7.76
N GLU A 117 14.49 -13.93 -8.91
CA GLU A 117 14.15 -14.83 -10.02
C GLU A 117 12.77 -15.49 -9.88
N ASN A 118 11.77 -14.79 -10.41
CA ASN A 118 10.55 -15.28 -11.09
C ASN A 118 9.43 -14.26 -10.90
N MET A 119 9.70 -13.04 -11.34
CA MET A 119 8.65 -12.15 -11.81
C MET A 119 9.21 -11.44 -13.05
N GLN A 120 9.65 -12.25 -14.02
CA GLN A 120 9.76 -11.81 -15.40
C GLN A 120 8.37 -11.33 -15.82
N THR A 121 8.16 -10.01 -15.77
CA THR A 121 7.33 -9.39 -16.81
C THR A 121 7.98 -9.76 -18.13
N PRO A 122 7.22 -10.16 -19.17
CA PRO A 122 7.79 -10.26 -20.50
C PRO A 122 8.50 -8.96 -20.79
N HIS A 123 9.72 -9.07 -21.32
CA HIS A 123 10.43 -7.90 -21.77
C HIS A 123 9.50 -7.22 -22.77
N ARG A 124 9.36 -5.88 -22.70
CA ARG A 124 8.47 -5.13 -23.62
C ARG A 124 8.80 -5.38 -25.09
N GLU A 125 9.95 -5.98 -25.37
CA GLU A 125 10.47 -6.29 -26.68
C GLU A 125 10.10 -7.69 -27.21
N ASP A 126 9.43 -8.53 -26.41
CA ASP A 126 8.98 -9.85 -26.86
C ASP A 126 7.62 -9.80 -27.59
N LEU A 127 6.91 -8.68 -27.52
CA LEU A 127 5.60 -8.49 -28.17
C LEU A 127 5.69 -8.19 -29.68
N TRP A 128 6.84 -7.77 -30.19
CA TRP A 128 7.03 -7.43 -31.61
C TRP A 128 7.77 -8.50 -32.42
N SER A 129 8.16 -9.61 -31.79
CA SER A 129 8.96 -10.67 -32.43
C SER A 129 8.16 -11.92 -32.84
N LEU A 130 6.83 -11.89 -32.82
CA LEU A 130 6.01 -13.00 -33.33
C LEU A 130 6.00 -12.98 -34.87
N PRO A 131 6.38 -14.08 -35.55
CA PRO A 131 6.27 -14.15 -37.01
C PRO A 131 4.80 -14.39 -37.37
N GLY A 132 4.17 -13.43 -38.06
CA GLY A 132 2.87 -13.65 -38.70
C GLY A 132 1.82 -12.53 -38.60
N VAL A 133 2.22 -11.25 -38.71
CA VAL A 133 1.34 -10.20 -39.26
C VAL A 133 2.03 -9.59 -40.46
#